data_AF-A0A936H4H5-F1
#
_entry.id   AF-A0A936H4H5-F1
#
_cell.length_a   1.000
_cell.length_b   1.000
_cell.length_c   1.000
_cell.angle_alpha   90.00
_cell.angle_beta   90.00
_cell.angle_gamma   90.00
#
_symmetry.space_group_name_H-M   'P 1'
#
loop_
_entity.id
_entity.type
_entity.pdbx_description
1 polymer ?
#
loop_
_entity_poly.entity_id
_entity_poly.type
_entity_poly.pdbx_seq_one_letter_code
_entity_poly.pdbx_strand_id
1 'polypeptide(L)'
;METTQEQKLNAQVIQKAWEDAQFMSDLKANPVAAMEKLTGHKIGLPEGQKLVVVDQSDDSTVYFNIPRKINVDSMQLTEEELELVAGGITPTFIALGYGFMAGVAVWAAAHQ
;
A
#
# COMPACT_ATOMS: atom_id res chain seq x y z
N MET A 1 -14.24 7.40 -14.48
CA MET A 1 -13.70 7.09 -13.14
C MET A 1 -12.57 8.08 -12.90
N GLU A 2 -12.71 8.98 -11.92
CA GLU A 2 -11.61 9.90 -11.59
C GLU A 2 -10.52 9.15 -10.82
N THR A 3 -9.28 9.20 -11.31
CA THR A 3 -8.13 8.59 -10.66
C THR A 3 -7.80 9.37 -9.39
N THR A 4 -7.75 8.71 -8.23
CA THR A 4 -7.42 9.37 -6.96
C THR A 4 -5.98 9.89 -6.99
N GLN A 5 -5.66 10.88 -6.15
CA GLN A 5 -4.30 11.42 -6.07
C GLN A 5 -3.28 10.34 -5.75
N GLU A 6 -3.61 9.39 -4.88
CA GLU A 6 -2.76 8.24 -4.53
C GLU A 6 -2.52 7.32 -5.73
N GLN A 7 -3.56 7.00 -6.50
CA GLN A 7 -3.42 6.19 -7.71
C GLN A 7 -2.50 6.86 -8.75
N LYS A 8 -2.59 8.20 -8.88
CA LYS A 8 -1.70 8.98 -9.75
C LYS A 8 -0.24 8.92 -9.29
N LEU A 9 0.00 9.08 -7.98
CA LEU A 9 1.36 9.00 -7.41
C LEU A 9 1.95 7.61 -7.56
N ASN A 10 1.16 6.55 -7.32
CA ASN A 10 1.61 5.17 -7.50
C ASN A 10 1.95 4.88 -8.97
N ALA A 11 1.09 5.28 -9.90
CA ALA A 11 1.34 5.13 -11.33
C ALA A 11 2.61 5.88 -11.75
N GLN A 12 2.83 7.09 -11.23
CA GLN A 12 4.03 7.88 -11.49
C GLN A 12 5.30 7.18 -11.00
N VAL A 13 5.30 6.61 -9.79
CA VAL A 13 6.44 5.86 -9.25
C VAL A 13 6.72 4.62 -10.10
N ILE A 14 5.70 3.85 -10.45
CA ILE A 14 5.84 2.64 -11.28
C ILE A 14 6.40 2.98 -12.66
N GLN A 15 5.81 3.97 -13.33
CA GLN A 15 6.26 4.42 -14.65
C GLN A 15 7.72 4.87 -14.61
N LYS A 16 8.08 5.69 -13.61
CA LYS A 16 9.45 6.16 -13.44
C LYS A 16 10.43 5.00 -13.16
N ALA A 17 10.00 3.98 -12.43
CA ALA A 17 10.79 2.78 -12.17
C ALA A 17 11.06 1.94 -13.43
N TRP A 18 10.13 1.90 -14.38
CA TRP A 18 10.35 1.25 -15.67
C TRP A 18 11.22 2.07 -16.62
N GLU A 19 11.07 3.40 -16.63
CA GLU A 19 11.78 4.29 -17.57
C GLU A 19 13.21 4.63 -17.12
N ASP A 20 13.51 4.56 -15.82
CA ASP A 20 14.76 5.02 -15.23
C ASP A 20 15.38 3.95 -14.33
N ALA A 21 16.39 3.25 -14.87
CA ALA A 21 17.11 2.19 -14.16
C ALA A 21 17.83 2.69 -12.90
N GLN A 22 18.29 3.95 -12.89
CA GLN A 22 18.91 4.54 -11.69
C GLN A 22 17.85 4.76 -10.62
N PHE A 23 16.67 5.28 -11.00
CA PHE A 23 15.56 5.41 -10.07
C PHE A 23 15.09 4.07 -9.52
N MET A 24 15.00 3.02 -10.34
CA MET A 24 14.67 1.66 -9.85
C MET A 24 15.71 1.14 -8.84
N SER A 25 17.00 1.39 -9.10
CA SER A 25 18.06 1.04 -8.15
C SER A 25 17.92 1.80 -6.83
N ASP A 26 17.68 3.11 -6.89
CA ASP A 26 17.48 3.97 -5.73
C ASP A 26 16.21 3.58 -4.95
N LEU A 27 15.13 3.23 -5.65
CA LEU A 27 13.86 2.80 -5.08
C LEU A 27 14.01 1.48 -4.32
N LYS A 28 14.81 0.53 -4.83
CA LYS A 28 15.11 -0.72 -4.10
C LYS A 28 16.01 -0.49 -2.88
N ALA A 29 16.95 0.45 -2.97
CA ALA A 29 17.88 0.75 -1.88
C ALA A 29 17.24 1.56 -0.74
N ASN A 30 16.47 2.60 -1.08
CA ASN A 30 15.80 3.47 -0.14
C ASN A 30 14.44 3.96 -0.70
N PRO A 31 13.39 3.14 -0.57
CA PRO A 31 12.12 3.42 -1.24
C PRO A 31 11.43 4.67 -0.71
N VAL A 32 11.55 4.96 0.59
CA VAL A 32 10.98 6.17 1.19
C VAL A 32 11.62 7.41 0.56
N ALA A 33 12.95 7.53 0.63
CA ALA A 33 13.64 8.70 0.10
C ALA A 33 13.43 8.89 -1.41
N ALA A 34 13.41 7.79 -2.18
CA ALA A 34 13.19 7.84 -3.62
C ALA A 34 11.78 8.33 -3.97
N MET A 35 10.75 7.82 -3.27
CA MET A 35 9.36 8.23 -3.51
C MET A 35 9.09 9.64 -3.00
N GLU A 36 9.65 10.06 -1.86
CA GLU A 36 9.55 11.44 -1.38
C GLU A 36 10.21 12.43 -2.36
N LYS A 37 11.36 12.07 -2.93
CA LYS A 37 12.05 12.89 -3.94
C LYS A 37 11.25 13.03 -5.24
N LEU A 38 10.58 11.95 -5.67
CA LEU A 38 9.80 11.96 -6.91
C LEU A 38 8.45 12.67 -6.74
N THR A 39 7.74 12.38 -5.65
CA THR A 39 6.36 12.83 -5.44
C THR A 39 6.29 14.17 -4.69
N GLY A 40 7.35 14.56 -3.98
CA GLY A 40 7.35 15.73 -3.10
C GLY A 40 6.51 15.57 -1.82
N HIS A 41 5.93 14.38 -1.58
CA HIS A 41 5.10 14.09 -0.42
C HIS A 41 5.89 13.27 0.59
N LYS A 42 5.75 13.58 1.88
CA LYS A 42 6.34 12.77 2.94
C LYS A 42 5.60 11.46 3.12
N ILE A 43 6.35 10.40 3.34
CA ILE A 43 5.81 9.05 3.53
C ILE A 43 5.96 8.66 4.99
N GLY A 44 4.82 8.67 5.70
CA GLY A 44 4.75 8.17 7.07
C GLY A 44 4.64 6.65 7.07
N LEU A 45 5.70 5.96 7.45
CA LEU A 45 5.62 4.55 7.82
C LEU A 45 5.28 4.42 9.31
N PRO A 46 4.42 3.48 9.71
CA PRO A 46 4.20 3.19 11.12
C PRO A 46 5.51 2.81 11.82
N GLU A 47 5.60 3.11 13.11
CA GLU A 47 6.82 2.89 13.89
C GLU A 47 7.27 1.42 13.84
N GLY A 48 8.56 1.21 13.60
CA GLY A 48 9.15 -0.12 13.46
C GLY A 48 8.87 -0.85 12.13
N GLN A 49 8.09 -0.27 11.22
CA GLN A 49 7.86 -0.85 9.89
C GLN A 49 8.88 -0.38 8.86
N LYS A 50 9.24 -1.29 7.95
CA LYS A 50 10.13 -1.01 6.82
C LYS A 50 9.36 -1.23 5.53
N LEU A 51 9.48 -0.28 4.61
CA LEU A 51 9.03 -0.46 3.22
C LEU A 51 10.10 -1.21 2.43
N VAL A 52 9.68 -2.27 1.73
CA VAL A 52 10.54 -3.07 0.85
C VAL A 52 9.92 -3.10 -0.54
N VAL A 53 10.73 -2.80 -1.56
CA VAL A 53 10.33 -2.85 -2.97
C VAL A 53 10.99 -4.04 -3.64
N VAL A 54 10.19 -4.84 -4.32
CA VAL A 54 10.63 -6.02 -5.07
C VAL A 54 10.21 -5.83 -6.52
N ASP A 55 11.18 -5.93 -7.42
CA ASP A 55 10.95 -5.87 -8.86
C ASP A 55 10.46 -7.23 -9.36
N GLN A 56 9.24 -7.27 -9.89
CA GLN A 56 8.60 -8.50 -10.37
C GLN A 56 8.56 -8.57 -11.91
N SER A 57 9.51 -7.92 -12.59
CA SER A 57 9.54 -7.86 -14.05
C SER A 57 10.13 -9.13 -14.72
N ASP A 58 10.74 -10.04 -13.95
CA ASP A 58 11.27 -11.32 -14.43
C ASP A 58 10.13 -12.33 -14.67
N ASP A 59 9.91 -12.69 -15.94
CA ASP A 59 8.85 -13.59 -16.39
C ASP A 59 9.06 -15.06 -15.98
N SER A 60 10.28 -15.41 -15.60
CA SER A 60 10.64 -16.75 -15.10
C SER A 60 10.39 -16.92 -13.60
N THR A 61 10.10 -15.83 -12.88
CA THR A 61 9.92 -15.83 -11.42
C THR A 61 8.47 -15.56 -11.03
N VAL A 62 7.89 -16.44 -10.21
CA VAL A 62 6.54 -16.26 -9.65
C VAL A 62 6.65 -15.86 -8.18
N TYR A 63 5.99 -14.77 -7.81
CA TYR A 63 5.98 -14.26 -6.44
C TYR A 63 4.73 -14.74 -5.69
N PHE A 64 4.93 -15.22 -4.47
CA PHE A 64 3.85 -15.60 -3.57
C PHE A 64 4.02 -14.87 -2.23
N ASN A 65 3.08 -14.00 -1.90
CA ASN A 65 3.10 -13.19 -0.68
C ASN A 65 2.29 -13.88 0.42
N ILE A 66 2.95 -14.21 1.54
CA ILE A 66 2.28 -14.72 2.72
C ILE A 66 2.01 -13.54 3.67
N PRO A 67 0.74 -13.22 3.96
CA PRO A 67 0.43 -12.12 4.88
C PRO A 67 0.87 -12.46 6.31
N ARG A 68 1.17 -11.41 7.10
CA ARG A 68 1.47 -11.60 8.53
C ARG A 68 0.29 -12.26 9.23
N LYS A 69 0.57 -13.14 10.18
CA LYS A 69 -0.46 -13.65 11.08
C LYS A 69 -0.98 -12.48 11.91
N ILE A 70 -2.28 -12.21 11.82
CA ILE A 70 -2.94 -11.19 12.61
C ILE A 70 -3.17 -11.76 14.02
N ASN A 71 -2.72 -11.03 15.05
CA ASN A 71 -3.04 -11.39 16.43
C ASN A 71 -4.40 -10.77 16.78
N VAL A 72 -5.44 -11.59 16.76
CA VAL A 72 -6.84 -11.17 17.00
C VAL A 72 -7.06 -10.64 18.42
N ASP A 73 -6.26 -11.06 19.40
CA ASP A 73 -6.37 -10.58 20.78
C ASP A 73 -5.91 -9.11 20.91
N SER A 74 -5.05 -8.67 20.00
CA SER A 74 -4.65 -7.25 19.86
C SER A 74 -5.56 -6.42 18.95
N MET A 75 -6.61 -7.02 18.38
CA MET A 75 -7.59 -6.34 17.52
C MET A 75 -8.80 -5.81 18.30
N GLN A 76 -8.61 -5.45 19.56
CA GLN A 76 -9.64 -4.67 20.26
C GLN A 76 -9.70 -3.31 19.58
N LEU A 77 -10.75 -3.12 18.79
CA LEU A 77 -11.03 -1.88 18.10
C LEU A 77 -11.39 -0.82 19.13
N THR A 78 -10.87 0.40 18.96
CA THR A 78 -11.36 1.55 19.73
C THR A 78 -12.82 1.84 19.38
N GLU A 79 -13.54 2.63 20.17
CA GLU A 79 -14.93 3.01 19.85
C GLU A 79 -15.05 3.66 18.46
N GLU A 80 -14.07 4.47 18.07
CA GLU A 80 -14.00 5.11 16.75
C GLU A 80 -13.81 4.06 15.63
N GLU A 81 -12.98 3.05 15.85
CA GLU A 81 -12.78 1.96 14.90
C GLU A 81 -14.00 1.03 14.82
N LEU A 82 -14.73 0.84 15.92
CA LEU A 82 -16.01 0.11 15.94
C LEU A 82 -17.11 0.86 15.19
N GLU A 83 -17.15 2.18 15.29
CA GLU A 83 -18.09 3.02 14.54
C GLU A 83 -17.81 2.95 13.03
N LEU A 84 -16.54 2.92 12.64
CA LEU A 84 -16.12 2.66 11.25
C LEU A 84 -16.54 1.27 10.76
N VAL A 85 -16.44 0.24 11.61
CA VAL A 85 -16.91 -1.12 11.26
C VAL A 85 -18.43 -1.18 11.15
N ALA A 86 -19.15 -0.51 12.06
CA ALA A 86 -20.59 -0.37 12.01
C ALA A 86 -21.06 0.42 10.77
N GLY A 87 -20.22 1.34 10.27
CA GLY A 87 -20.39 2.05 9.00
C GLY A 87 -20.13 1.20 7.74
N GLY A 88 -19.77 -0.08 7.88
CA GLY A 88 -19.61 -1.03 6.77
C GLY A 88 -18.17 -1.36 6.39
N ILE A 89 -17.16 -0.88 7.15
CA ILE A 89 -15.75 -1.22 6.91
C ILE A 89 -15.45 -2.56 7.57
N THR A 90 -15.03 -3.57 6.80
CA THR A 90 -14.77 -4.90 7.36
C THR A 90 -13.47 -4.91 8.20
N PRO A 91 -13.39 -5.64 9.33
CA PRO A 91 -12.20 -5.66 10.19
C PRO A 91 -10.89 -6.07 9.48
N THR A 92 -11.01 -6.82 8.39
CA THR A 92 -9.90 -7.20 7.49
C THR A 92 -9.13 -5.99 6.95
N PHE A 93 -9.80 -4.86 6.74
CA PHE A 93 -9.20 -3.61 6.27
C PHE A 93 -8.36 -2.89 7.32
N ILE A 94 -8.80 -2.95 8.57
CA ILE A 94 -8.11 -2.37 9.72
C ILE A 94 -6.86 -3.21 10.05
N ALA A 95 -6.98 -4.54 9.94
CA ALA A 95 -5.93 -5.50 10.28
C ALA A 95 -4.71 -5.54 9.33
N LEU A 96 -4.93 -5.30 8.04
CA LEU A 96 -3.91 -5.45 6.99
C LEU A 96 -3.16 -4.15 6.68
N GLY A 97 -3.51 -3.05 7.37
CA GLY A 97 -2.96 -1.72 7.13
C GLY A 97 -3.49 -1.08 5.86
N TYR A 98 -3.36 0.26 5.77
CA TYR A 98 -3.89 1.12 4.71
C TYR A 98 -3.61 0.67 3.26
N GLY A 99 -2.64 -0.22 3.02
CA GLY A 99 -2.40 -0.82 1.70
C GLY A 99 -3.56 -1.65 1.14
N PHE A 100 -4.44 -2.20 1.98
CA PHE A 100 -5.63 -2.96 1.54
C PHE A 100 -6.89 -2.07 1.39
N MET A 101 -6.91 -0.89 2.04
CA MET A 101 -8.02 0.09 1.98
C MET A 101 -8.29 0.55 0.54
N ALA A 102 -7.24 0.80 -0.24
CA ALA A 102 -7.40 1.23 -1.64
C ALA A 102 -7.97 0.12 -2.55
N GLY A 103 -7.70 -1.16 -2.25
CA GLY A 103 -8.08 -2.27 -3.13
C GLY A 103 -9.56 -2.66 -3.02
N VAL A 104 -10.07 -2.80 -1.79
CA VAL A 104 -11.42 -3.36 -1.60
C VAL A 104 -12.51 -2.29 -1.46
N ALA A 105 -12.19 -1.05 -1.06
CA ALA A 105 -13.13 0.08 -1.19
C ALA A 105 -13.49 0.33 -2.67
N VAL A 106 -12.53 0.16 -3.59
CA VAL A 106 -12.74 0.27 -5.03
C VAL A 106 -13.57 -0.89 -5.59
N TRP A 107 -13.40 -2.11 -5.07
CA TRP A 107 -14.20 -3.25 -5.52
C TRP A 107 -15.67 -3.16 -5.09
N ALA A 108 -15.94 -2.75 -3.84
CA ALA A 108 -17.30 -2.60 -3.30
C ALA A 108 -18.08 -1.45 -3.98
N ALA A 109 -17.41 -0.33 -4.28
CA ALA A 109 -18.02 0.80 -4.99
C ALA A 109 -18.26 0.52 -6.50
N ALA A 110 -17.56 -0.45 -7.09
CA ALA A 110 -17.69 -0.81 -8.50
C ALA A 110 -18.72 -1.93 -8.77
N HIS A 111 -19.31 -2.53 -7.74
CA HIS A 111 -20.30 -3.62 -7.85
C HIS A 111 -21.59 -3.36 -7.06
N GLN A 112 -21.91 -2.08 -6.77
CA GLN A 112 -23.25 -1.64 -6.41
C GLN A 112 -23.92 -0.95 -7.61
#